data_AF-A0A0G0HVD9-F1
#
_entry.id   AF-A0A0G0HVD9-F1
#
_cell.length_a   1.000
_cell.length_b   1.000
_cell.length_c   1.000
_cell.angle_alpha   90.00
_cell.angle_beta   90.00
_cell.angle_gamma   90.00
#
_symmetry.space_group_name_H-M   'P 1'
#
loop_
_entity.id
_entity.type
_entity.pdbx_description
1 polymer ?
#
loop_
_entity_poly.entity_id
_entity_poly.type
_entity_poly.pdbx_seq_one_letter_code
_entity_poly.pdbx_strand_id
1 'polypeptide(L)'
;MAVTKNIIKQPKAQVQVQVTMPWADVEPKWNETLQKMSAEVELAGFRKGTAPLNMVEQQLSTRLSDEVVKVIMPQALIEALQGTNIVPIDYPKYQSIQFQKGTDLVFTALLTERPAVTVGEYKTIKVARPAQKTITDEEVAKVIDDIFKRWKLRQPQTPTPAQSTPVPAAPQSGGSLSFNAPADTTQPASPDSLREASSGQGGPQATPAQAAASQAPDDNFAKAVGANSLEDLKTKIKTDLENEAKYNNELDYEEAILQEVEKITTVDIPDILVSDELSRMMLSLQRNVTDRGLLLDEYLKSQGKTQESLKNEWRPQAEKNVRMELGLSEVARAENVNITDQELQAEIDKIQDNRVKSQFNSQEPRLHLRHALRQTKTLNLLKTLVK
;
A
#
# COMPACT_ATOMS: atom_id res chain seq x y z
N MET A 1 -15.98 2.92 41.38
CA MET A 1 -17.27 3.48 40.93
C MET A 1 -18.28 2.35 40.86
N ALA A 2 -19.55 2.60 41.20
CA ALA A 2 -20.58 1.57 41.14
C ALA A 2 -21.16 1.48 39.72
N VAL A 3 -20.34 1.02 38.78
CA VAL A 3 -20.72 0.94 37.37
C VAL A 3 -21.49 -0.34 37.10
N THR A 4 -22.75 -0.22 36.69
CA THR A 4 -23.53 -1.37 36.23
C THR A 4 -23.30 -1.57 34.74
N LYS A 5 -22.90 -2.79 34.37
CA LYS A 5 -22.57 -3.15 32.98
C LYS A 5 -23.53 -4.20 32.44
N ASN A 6 -24.03 -3.97 31.23
CA ASN A 6 -24.71 -4.97 30.43
C ASN A 6 -23.93 -5.16 29.13
N ILE A 7 -23.45 -6.38 28.87
CA ILE A 7 -22.59 -6.70 27.73
C ILE A 7 -23.36 -7.61 26.79
N ILE A 8 -23.62 -7.12 25.58
CA ILE A 8 -24.31 -7.87 24.53
C ILE A 8 -23.30 -8.15 23.42
N LYS A 9 -23.07 -9.44 23.13
CA LYS A 9 -22.25 -9.86 21.99
C LYS A 9 -23.08 -9.84 20.72
N GLN A 10 -22.52 -9.25 19.66
CA GLN A 10 -23.10 -9.11 18.34
C GLN A 10 -22.23 -9.85 17.30
N PRO A 11 -22.77 -10.17 16.10
CA PRO A 11 -21.97 -10.70 15.01
C PRO A 11 -20.83 -9.75 14.61
N LYS A 12 -19.83 -10.26 13.90
CA LYS A 12 -18.58 -9.59 13.51
C LYS A 12 -17.69 -9.20 14.70
N ALA A 13 -17.71 -10.01 15.76
CA ALA A 13 -17.02 -9.77 17.04
C ALA A 13 -17.26 -8.36 17.62
N GLN A 14 -18.48 -7.84 17.43
CA GLN A 14 -18.88 -6.58 18.03
C GLN A 14 -19.42 -6.82 19.44
N VAL A 15 -19.08 -5.94 20.36
CA VAL A 15 -19.49 -5.98 21.75
C VAL A 15 -20.16 -4.65 22.08
N GLN A 16 -21.44 -4.71 22.37
CA GLN A 16 -22.19 -3.57 22.87
C GLN A 16 -22.13 -3.59 24.40
N VAL A 17 -21.50 -2.57 24.98
CA VAL A 17 -21.42 -2.38 26.43
C VAL A 17 -22.32 -1.22 26.80
N GLN A 18 -23.44 -1.52 27.45
CA GLN A 18 -24.26 -0.51 28.09
C GLN A 18 -23.71 -0.28 29.49
N VAL A 19 -23.35 0.97 29.77
CA VAL A 19 -22.79 1.42 31.03
C VAL A 19 -23.80 2.34 31.69
N THR A 20 -24.18 2.00 32.92
CA THR A 20 -24.98 2.88 33.79
C THR A 20 -24.12 3.29 34.97
N MET A 21 -23.98 4.60 35.15
CA MET A 21 -23.17 5.15 36.22
C MET A 21 -24.01 6.09 37.10
N PRO A 22 -24.05 5.87 38.42
CA PRO A 22 -24.80 6.71 39.34
C PRO A 22 -24.32 8.16 39.37
N TRP A 23 -25.24 9.10 39.62
CA TRP A 23 -24.88 10.53 39.78
C TRP A 23 -23.80 10.77 40.83
N ALA A 24 -23.77 10.00 41.92
CA ALA A 24 -22.78 10.15 42.99
C ALA A 24 -21.32 10.01 42.52
N ASP A 25 -21.07 9.18 41.50
CA ASP A 25 -19.74 9.02 40.90
C ASP A 25 -19.44 10.12 39.85
N VAL A 26 -20.48 10.76 39.28
CA VAL A 26 -20.38 11.88 38.32
C VAL A 26 -20.09 13.22 39.02
N GLU A 27 -20.74 13.44 40.16
CA GLU A 27 -20.71 14.69 40.93
C GLU A 27 -19.30 15.26 41.19
N PRO A 28 -18.30 14.49 41.67
CA PRO A 28 -16.97 15.05 41.92
C PRO A 28 -16.33 15.60 40.65
N LYS A 29 -16.55 14.94 39.51
CA LYS A 29 -16.00 15.36 38.23
C LYS A 29 -16.77 16.52 37.61
N TRP A 30 -18.07 16.59 37.86
CA TRP A 30 -18.90 17.76 37.53
C TRP A 30 -18.37 19.02 38.22
N ASN A 31 -18.10 18.94 39.52
CA ASN A 31 -17.59 20.07 40.31
C ASN A 31 -16.20 20.51 39.86
N GLU A 32 -15.30 19.57 39.55
CA GLU A 32 -13.96 19.88 39.02
C GLU A 32 -14.04 20.59 37.66
N THR A 33 -14.87 20.10 36.74
CA THR A 33 -15.04 20.70 35.41
C THR A 33 -15.68 22.08 35.51
N LEU A 34 -16.67 22.26 36.40
CA LEU A 34 -17.29 23.56 36.67
C LEU A 34 -16.27 24.58 37.17
N GLN A 35 -15.37 24.21 38.08
CA GLN A 35 -14.30 25.09 38.56
C GLN A 35 -13.35 25.49 37.43
N LYS A 36 -12.91 24.54 36.60
CA LYS A 36 -12.05 24.81 35.44
C LYS A 36 -12.71 25.75 34.44
N MET A 37 -13.96 25.48 34.07
CA MET A 37 -14.70 26.32 33.14
C MET A 37 -14.96 27.72 33.72
N SER A 38 -15.25 27.83 35.02
CA SER A 38 -15.49 29.12 35.67
C SER A 38 -14.28 30.06 35.59
N ALA A 39 -13.05 29.51 35.59
CA ALA A 39 -11.82 30.28 35.45
C ALA A 39 -11.63 30.87 34.04
N GLU A 40 -12.20 30.23 33.03
CA GLU A 40 -12.02 30.61 31.63
C GLU A 40 -13.18 31.45 31.07
N VAL A 41 -14.34 31.42 31.72
CA VAL A 41 -15.57 32.02 31.19
C VAL A 41 -15.64 33.51 31.50
N GLU A 42 -15.98 34.27 30.46
CA GLU A 42 -16.35 35.68 30.55
C GLU A 42 -17.88 35.78 30.59
N LEU A 43 -18.41 36.28 31.70
CA LEU A 43 -19.84 36.53 31.87
C LEU A 43 -20.09 38.04 31.81
N ALA A 44 -21.20 38.43 31.19
CA ALA A 44 -21.59 39.83 31.13
C ALA A 44 -21.69 40.44 32.54
N GLY A 45 -20.83 41.42 32.83
CA GLY A 45 -20.74 42.09 34.14
C GLY A 45 -19.70 41.52 35.11
N PHE A 46 -19.04 40.40 34.80
CA PHE A 46 -17.99 39.81 35.63
C PHE A 46 -16.66 39.73 34.87
N ARG A 47 -15.56 40.06 35.55
CA ARG A 47 -14.22 39.80 35.02
C ARG A 47 -13.98 38.29 34.96
N LYS A 48 -13.24 37.84 33.94
CA LYS A 48 -12.85 36.44 33.73
C LYS A 48 -12.44 35.77 35.04
N GLY A 49 -13.06 34.64 35.38
CA GLY A 49 -12.75 33.88 36.60
C GLY A 49 -13.38 34.39 37.91
N THR A 50 -14.14 35.50 37.90
CA THR A 50 -14.72 36.10 39.12
C THR A 50 -16.24 35.90 39.22
N ALA A 51 -16.84 35.18 38.28
CA ALA A 51 -18.27 34.98 38.26
C ALA A 51 -18.73 33.96 39.32
N PRO A 52 -19.89 34.17 39.99
CA PRO A 52 -20.46 33.21 40.92
C PRO A 52 -20.77 31.87 40.25
N LEU A 53 -20.36 30.75 40.88
CA LEU A 53 -20.49 29.40 40.32
C LEU A 53 -21.90 29.04 39.87
N ASN A 54 -22.93 29.48 40.60
CA ASN A 54 -24.34 29.23 40.26
C ASN A 54 -24.76 29.91 38.94
N MET A 55 -24.21 31.09 38.63
CA MET A 55 -24.51 31.80 37.37
C MET A 55 -23.74 31.20 36.18
N VAL A 56 -22.50 30.78 36.42
CA VAL A 56 -21.67 30.04 35.46
C VAL A 56 -22.35 28.73 35.05
N GLU A 57 -22.88 27.99 36.04
CA GLU A 57 -23.58 26.73 35.81
C GLU A 57 -24.85 26.90 34.96
N GLN A 58 -25.66 27.94 35.23
CA GLN A 58 -26.88 28.17 34.46
C GLN A 58 -26.60 28.53 33.00
N GLN A 59 -25.59 29.35 32.74
CA GLN A 59 -25.22 29.77 31.38
C GLN A 59 -24.48 28.70 30.59
N LEU A 60 -23.74 27.80 31.27
CA LEU A 60 -22.92 26.77 30.63
C LEU A 60 -23.49 25.36 30.76
N SER A 61 -24.69 25.18 31.30
CA SER A 61 -25.30 23.88 31.61
C SER A 61 -25.10 22.83 30.51
N THR A 62 -25.40 23.15 29.25
CA THR A 62 -25.20 22.24 28.10
C THR A 62 -23.71 21.98 27.79
N ARG A 63 -22.88 23.02 27.87
CA ARG A 63 -21.44 22.91 27.55
C ARG A 63 -20.68 22.13 28.63
N LEU A 64 -21.10 22.31 29.88
CA LEU A 64 -20.60 21.61 31.05
C LEU A 64 -20.98 20.13 30.98
N SER A 65 -22.23 19.80 30.61
CA SER A 65 -22.63 18.41 30.44
C SER A 65 -21.81 17.70 29.36
N ASP A 66 -21.60 18.33 28.21
CA ASP A 66 -20.80 17.74 27.13
C ASP A 66 -19.36 17.48 27.55
N GLU A 67 -18.75 18.42 28.27
CA GLU A 67 -17.36 18.31 28.70
C GLU A 67 -17.18 17.25 29.79
N VAL A 68 -18.11 17.20 30.75
CA VAL A 68 -18.13 16.16 31.79
C VAL A 68 -18.29 14.78 31.16
N VAL A 69 -19.22 14.63 30.20
CA VAL A 69 -19.45 13.37 29.47
C VAL A 69 -18.19 12.91 28.73
N LYS A 70 -17.48 13.80 28.02
CA LYS A 70 -16.23 13.45 27.30
C LYS A 70 -15.15 12.88 28.20
N VAL A 71 -15.04 13.38 29.43
CA VAL A 71 -13.98 12.95 30.36
C VAL A 71 -14.38 11.68 31.11
N ILE A 72 -15.64 11.57 31.50
CA ILE A 72 -16.15 10.46 32.29
C ILE A 72 -16.35 9.19 31.46
N MET A 73 -16.90 9.28 30.24
CA MET A 73 -17.23 8.09 29.45
C MET A 73 -16.03 7.15 29.21
N PRO A 74 -14.84 7.64 28.82
CA PRO A 74 -13.67 6.77 28.65
C PRO A 74 -13.25 6.09 29.95
N GLN A 75 -13.31 6.79 31.08
CA GLN A 75 -12.94 6.24 32.39
C GLN A 75 -13.93 5.17 32.85
N ALA A 76 -15.23 5.48 32.78
CA ALA A 76 -16.30 4.56 33.14
C ALA A 76 -16.29 3.31 32.24
N LEU A 77 -15.96 3.45 30.96
CA LEU A 77 -15.79 2.32 30.05
C LEU A 77 -14.58 1.46 30.42
N ILE A 78 -13.42 2.07 30.71
CA ILE A 78 -12.24 1.32 31.16
C ILE A 78 -12.57 0.52 32.43
N GLU A 79 -13.23 1.12 33.42
CA GLU A 79 -13.63 0.43 34.65
C GLU A 79 -14.69 -0.67 34.39
N ALA A 80 -15.64 -0.45 33.49
CA ALA A 80 -16.58 -1.49 33.08
C ALA A 80 -15.89 -2.70 32.42
N LEU A 81 -14.82 -2.44 31.66
CA LEU A 81 -14.00 -3.45 31.01
C LEU A 81 -12.98 -4.09 31.96
N GLN A 82 -12.61 -3.44 33.07
CA GLN A 82 -11.74 -4.02 34.09
C GLN A 82 -12.35 -5.33 34.63
N GLY A 83 -11.50 -6.37 34.72
CA GLY A 83 -11.91 -7.72 35.09
C GLY A 83 -12.54 -8.54 33.96
N THR A 84 -12.73 -7.97 32.77
CA THR A 84 -13.09 -8.73 31.56
C THR A 84 -11.85 -8.97 30.69
N ASN A 85 -11.77 -10.10 29.99
CA ASN A 85 -10.67 -10.40 29.06
C ASN A 85 -10.89 -9.78 27.66
N ILE A 86 -11.66 -8.70 27.59
CA ILE A 86 -12.03 -8.04 26.34
C ILE A 86 -10.97 -6.97 26.07
N VAL A 87 -10.16 -7.20 25.03
CA VAL A 87 -9.19 -6.21 24.52
C VAL A 87 -9.79 -5.57 23.27
N PRO A 88 -10.17 -4.28 23.31
CA PRO A 88 -10.69 -3.59 22.14
C PRO A 88 -9.59 -3.44 21.07
N ILE A 89 -9.95 -3.68 19.81
CA ILE A 89 -9.07 -3.42 18.65
C ILE A 89 -9.28 -2.00 18.11
N ASP A 90 -10.48 -1.46 18.27
CA ASP A 90 -10.87 -0.14 17.77
C ASP A 90 -11.29 0.79 18.92
N TYR A 91 -11.30 2.09 18.62
CA TYR A 91 -11.84 3.09 19.52
C TYR A 91 -13.35 2.86 19.73
N PRO A 92 -13.86 3.03 20.97
CA PRO A 92 -15.26 2.81 21.27
C PRO A 92 -16.14 3.84 20.56
N LYS A 93 -17.18 3.38 19.89
CA LYS A 93 -18.21 4.24 19.28
C LYS A 93 -19.35 4.41 20.26
N TYR A 94 -19.50 5.61 20.80
CA TYR A 94 -20.58 5.91 21.74
C TYR A 94 -21.90 6.13 20.99
N GLN A 95 -22.97 5.52 21.51
CA GLN A 95 -24.34 5.62 21.04
C GLN A 95 -25.27 5.88 22.23
N SER A 96 -26.38 6.57 21.97
CA SER A 96 -27.48 6.77 22.94
C SER A 96 -27.01 7.30 24.29
N ILE A 97 -26.37 8.47 24.28
CA ILE A 97 -25.92 9.15 25.51
C ILE A 97 -27.14 9.84 26.14
N GLN A 98 -27.56 9.35 27.31
CA GLN A 98 -28.60 9.96 28.11
C GLN A 98 -27.97 10.52 29.39
N PHE A 99 -27.92 11.84 29.48
CA PHE A 99 -27.34 12.53 30.62
C PHE A 99 -28.10 13.80 30.95
N GLN A 100 -28.59 13.87 32.18
CA GLN A 100 -29.14 15.09 32.78
C GLN A 100 -28.60 15.24 34.19
N LYS A 101 -28.48 16.49 34.65
CA LYS A 101 -28.01 16.78 36.01
C LYS A 101 -28.89 16.08 37.05
N GLY A 102 -28.27 15.36 37.99
CA GLY A 102 -28.97 14.64 39.05
C GLY A 102 -29.59 13.31 38.61
N THR A 103 -29.37 12.88 37.37
CA THR A 103 -29.76 11.56 36.87
C THR A 103 -28.53 10.71 36.58
N ASP A 104 -28.72 9.39 36.60
CA ASP A 104 -27.66 8.45 36.27
C ASP A 104 -27.26 8.59 34.81
N LEU A 105 -25.96 8.57 34.55
CA LEU A 105 -25.42 8.60 33.21
C LEU A 105 -25.60 7.22 32.59
N VAL A 106 -26.35 7.14 31.50
CA VAL A 106 -26.51 5.91 30.71
C VAL A 106 -25.94 6.16 29.32
N PHE A 107 -24.99 5.33 28.92
CA PHE A 107 -24.48 5.34 27.55
C PHE A 107 -24.24 3.93 27.04
N THR A 108 -24.31 3.79 25.73
CA THR A 108 -23.96 2.56 25.03
C THR A 108 -22.65 2.76 24.30
N ALA A 109 -21.66 1.92 24.53
CA ALA A 109 -20.43 1.89 23.75
C ALA A 109 -20.43 0.64 22.87
N LEU A 110 -20.20 0.82 21.57
CA LEU A 110 -19.92 -0.27 20.64
C LEU A 110 -18.41 -0.43 20.50
N LEU A 111 -17.92 -1.61 20.85
CA LEU A 111 -16.52 -2.00 20.76
C LEU A 111 -16.39 -3.17 19.80
N THR A 112 -15.21 -3.32 19.21
CA THR A 112 -14.87 -4.53 18.44
C THR A 112 -13.82 -5.30 19.23
N GLU A 113 -14.14 -6.55 19.60
CA GLU A 113 -13.20 -7.44 20.27
C GLU A 113 -12.34 -8.22 19.25
N ARG A 114 -11.21 -8.74 19.71
CA ARG A 114 -10.44 -9.68 18.89
C ARG A 114 -11.30 -10.91 18.61
N PRO A 115 -11.53 -11.26 17.33
CA PRO A 115 -12.39 -12.40 17.02
C PRO A 115 -11.75 -13.68 17.52
N ALA A 116 -12.57 -14.59 18.05
CA ALA A 116 -12.15 -15.94 18.36
C ALA A 116 -11.98 -16.71 17.04
N VAL A 117 -10.76 -17.14 16.78
CA VAL A 117 -10.40 -17.84 15.54
C VAL A 117 -10.22 -19.31 15.87
N THR A 118 -10.88 -20.19 15.12
CA THR A 118 -10.71 -21.64 15.23
C THR A 118 -10.12 -22.18 13.95
N VAL A 119 -8.98 -22.85 14.04
CA VAL A 119 -8.31 -23.50 12.91
C VAL A 119 -8.56 -25.00 13.00
N GLY A 120 -9.01 -25.60 11.89
CA GLY A 120 -9.18 -27.05 11.77
C GLY A 120 -7.85 -27.81 11.72
N GLU A 121 -7.85 -29.02 11.16
CA GLU A 121 -6.63 -29.82 11.03
C GLU A 121 -5.68 -29.24 9.96
N TYR A 122 -4.64 -28.53 10.40
CA TYR A 122 -3.63 -27.93 9.51
C TYR A 122 -2.45 -28.86 9.17
N LYS A 123 -2.29 -29.98 9.90
CA LYS A 123 -1.16 -30.92 9.71
C LYS A 123 -1.41 -31.98 8.63
N THR A 124 -2.65 -32.11 8.17
CA THR A 124 -3.06 -33.12 7.18
C THR A 124 -3.37 -32.51 5.81
N ILE A 125 -3.14 -31.19 5.65
CA ILE A 125 -3.30 -30.50 4.38
C ILE A 125 -2.35 -31.12 3.35
N LYS A 126 -2.90 -31.42 2.17
CA LYS A 126 -2.14 -31.88 1.00
C LYS A 126 -2.07 -30.75 0.00
N VAL A 127 -0.90 -30.13 -0.14
CA VAL A 127 -0.66 -29.12 -1.18
C VAL A 127 0.40 -29.67 -2.12
N ALA A 128 0.02 -29.90 -3.37
CA ALA A 128 1.00 -30.29 -4.37
C ALA A 128 1.89 -29.09 -4.69
N ARG A 129 3.22 -29.27 -4.55
CA ARG A 129 4.18 -28.28 -5.04
C ARG A 129 3.99 -28.15 -6.57
N PRO A 130 3.70 -26.96 -7.10
CA PRO A 130 3.54 -26.79 -8.55
C PRO A 130 4.82 -27.23 -9.25
N ALA A 131 4.69 -27.82 -10.45
CA ALA A 131 5.86 -28.25 -11.22
C ALA A 131 6.72 -27.03 -11.58
N GLN A 132 8.03 -27.11 -11.33
CA GLN A 132 8.95 -26.05 -11.74
C GLN A 132 8.90 -25.91 -13.27
N LYS A 133 8.66 -24.69 -13.74
CA LYS A 133 8.73 -24.40 -15.17
C LYS A 133 10.17 -24.63 -15.64
N THR A 134 10.38 -25.68 -16.44
CA THR A 134 11.68 -25.93 -17.07
C THR A 134 11.91 -24.89 -18.16
N ILE A 135 13.00 -24.16 -18.03
CA ILE A 135 13.34 -23.08 -18.96
C ILE A 135 14.01 -23.70 -20.17
N THR A 136 13.34 -23.62 -21.31
CA THR A 136 13.87 -24.11 -22.57
C THR A 136 14.79 -23.07 -23.19
N ASP A 137 15.74 -23.53 -24.00
CA ASP A 137 16.67 -22.64 -24.71
C ASP A 137 15.93 -21.68 -25.67
N GLU A 138 14.70 -22.02 -26.09
CA GLU A 138 13.82 -21.14 -26.85
C GLU A 138 13.35 -19.92 -26.05
N GLU A 139 13.04 -20.07 -24.76
CA GLU A 139 12.64 -18.95 -23.89
C GLU A 139 13.83 -18.01 -23.67
N VAL A 140 15.03 -18.57 -23.48
CA VAL A 140 16.27 -17.81 -23.36
C VAL A 140 16.55 -17.04 -24.66
N ALA A 141 16.37 -17.67 -25.82
CA ALA A 141 16.55 -17.03 -27.12
C ALA A 141 15.55 -15.88 -27.36
N LYS A 142 14.28 -16.06 -26.95
CA LYS A 142 13.25 -15.00 -27.04
C LYS A 142 13.61 -13.79 -26.18
N VAL A 143 14.04 -14.01 -24.94
CA VAL A 143 14.47 -12.92 -24.05
C VAL A 143 15.67 -12.18 -24.62
N ILE A 144 16.64 -12.90 -25.18
CA ILE A 144 17.81 -12.29 -25.86
C ILE A 144 17.36 -11.45 -27.07
N ASP A 145 16.44 -11.95 -27.88
CA ASP A 145 15.91 -11.22 -29.04
C ASP A 145 15.14 -9.96 -28.62
N ASP A 146 14.35 -10.02 -27.56
CA ASP A 146 13.64 -8.86 -27.01
C ASP A 146 14.60 -7.81 -26.45
N ILE A 147 15.66 -8.24 -25.75
CA ILE A 147 16.73 -7.34 -25.28
C ILE A 147 17.45 -6.73 -26.48
N PHE A 148 17.73 -7.51 -27.52
CA PHE A 148 18.38 -7.05 -28.75
C PHE A 148 17.52 -6.03 -29.51
N LYS A 149 16.21 -6.27 -29.65
CA LYS A 149 15.25 -5.30 -30.22
C LYS A 149 15.23 -3.98 -29.44
N ARG A 150 15.17 -4.05 -28.10
CA ARG A 150 15.19 -2.86 -27.23
C ARG A 150 16.52 -2.12 -27.27
N TRP A 151 17.63 -2.83 -27.46
CA TRP A 151 18.95 -2.24 -27.64
C TRP A 151 19.06 -1.53 -29.00
N LYS A 152 18.59 -2.16 -30.07
CA LYS A 152 18.54 -1.55 -31.41
C LYS A 152 17.69 -0.28 -31.46
N LEU A 153 16.54 -0.28 -30.76
CA LEU A 153 15.65 0.89 -30.67
C LEU A 153 16.30 2.08 -29.94
N ARG A 154 17.24 1.82 -29.02
CA ARG A 154 17.95 2.82 -28.23
C ARG A 154 19.20 3.38 -28.90
N GLN A 155 19.71 2.75 -29.96
CA GLN A 155 20.82 3.35 -30.71
C GLN A 155 20.31 4.62 -31.40
N PRO A 156 21.04 5.74 -31.28
CA PRO A 156 20.72 6.92 -32.07
C PRO A 156 20.72 6.47 -33.53
N GLN A 157 19.58 6.58 -34.20
CA GLN A 157 19.55 6.43 -35.66
C GLN A 157 20.51 7.50 -36.16
N THR A 158 21.69 7.10 -36.63
CA THR A 158 22.55 8.00 -37.39
C THR A 158 21.64 8.52 -38.49
N PRO A 159 21.46 9.85 -38.63
CA PRO A 159 20.71 10.35 -39.76
C PRO A 159 21.39 9.75 -40.98
N THR A 160 20.62 8.99 -41.77
CA THR A 160 21.01 8.58 -43.11
C THR A 160 21.66 9.80 -43.75
N PRO A 161 22.84 9.71 -44.39
CA PRO A 161 23.41 10.87 -45.07
C PRO A 161 22.34 11.35 -46.05
N ALA A 162 21.68 12.46 -45.70
CA ALA A 162 20.79 13.13 -46.60
C ALA A 162 21.65 13.44 -47.82
N GLN A 163 21.28 12.90 -48.97
CA GLN A 163 21.82 13.33 -50.24
C GLN A 163 21.76 14.85 -50.23
N SER A 164 22.94 15.44 -50.25
CA SER A 164 23.18 16.86 -50.22
C SER A 164 22.58 17.48 -51.48
N THR A 165 21.38 18.04 -51.37
CA THR A 165 21.02 19.17 -52.22
C THR A 165 21.68 20.41 -51.61
N PRO A 166 22.51 21.15 -52.37
CA PRO A 166 23.14 22.35 -51.86
C PRO A 166 22.09 23.43 -51.60
N VAL A 167 22.13 24.02 -50.41
CA VAL A 167 21.40 25.25 -50.08
C VAL A 167 22.07 26.40 -50.84
N PRO A 168 21.36 27.18 -51.68
CA PRO A 168 21.89 28.46 -52.12
C PRO A 168 21.77 29.45 -50.97
N ALA A 169 22.90 30.04 -50.61
CA ALA A 169 22.97 31.18 -49.70
C ALA A 169 22.49 32.45 -50.40
N ALA A 170 21.68 33.26 -49.70
CA ALA A 170 21.72 34.74 -49.58
C ALA A 170 20.30 35.36 -49.43
N PRO A 171 20.14 36.58 -48.89
CA PRO A 171 20.96 37.34 -47.93
C PRO A 171 20.16 37.68 -46.63
N GLN A 172 20.85 38.23 -45.64
CA GLN A 172 20.24 38.83 -44.46
C GLN A 172 19.51 40.15 -44.81
N SER A 173 18.30 40.36 -44.29
CA SER A 173 17.80 41.69 -43.95
C SER A 173 16.74 41.60 -42.84
N GLY A 174 16.68 42.65 -42.03
CA GLY A 174 16.13 42.69 -40.67
C GLY A 174 14.62 42.53 -40.52
N GLY A 175 14.22 42.42 -39.26
CA GLY A 175 12.94 41.85 -38.84
C GLY A 175 11.71 42.75 -38.96
N SER A 176 10.55 42.11 -38.76
CA SER A 176 9.41 42.64 -38.03
C SER A 176 8.40 41.52 -37.80
N LEU A 177 7.71 41.65 -36.68
CA LEU A 177 6.67 40.83 -36.07
C LEU A 177 5.44 40.64 -36.98
N SER A 178 4.78 39.47 -36.92
CA SER A 178 3.38 39.31 -36.44
C SER A 178 2.58 38.17 -37.10
N PHE A 179 2.12 37.27 -36.22
CA PHE A 179 0.78 36.71 -36.04
C PHE A 179 -0.17 36.33 -37.21
N ASN A 180 -0.59 35.06 -37.09
CA ASN A 180 -1.95 34.49 -37.23
C ASN A 180 -2.44 34.00 -38.61
N ALA A 181 -3.02 32.80 -38.55
CA ALA A 181 -3.60 31.93 -39.59
C ALA A 181 -4.84 32.55 -40.29
N PRO A 182 -5.64 31.82 -41.13
CA PRO A 182 -5.49 30.48 -41.73
C PRO A 182 -5.81 30.41 -43.26
N ALA A 183 -5.60 29.21 -43.81
CA ALA A 183 -6.20 28.53 -44.97
C ALA A 183 -7.07 29.30 -46.01
N ASP A 184 -6.68 29.18 -47.29
CA ASP A 184 -7.58 28.93 -48.43
C ASP A 184 -6.74 28.35 -49.60
N THR A 185 -6.83 27.06 -49.88
CA THR A 185 -7.57 26.39 -50.98
C THR A 185 -7.15 26.75 -52.41
N THR A 186 -7.06 25.70 -53.22
CA THR A 186 -7.10 25.61 -54.70
C THR A 186 -5.85 26.03 -55.49
N GLN A 187 -5.10 25.07 -56.06
CA GLN A 187 -5.31 24.38 -57.37
C GLN A 187 -4.90 25.25 -58.58
N PRO A 188 -4.56 24.67 -59.76
CA PRO A 188 -3.45 23.77 -60.06
C PRO A 188 -2.78 24.14 -61.42
N ALA A 189 -2.06 23.17 -62.01
CA ALA A 189 -1.63 23.09 -63.42
C ALA A 189 -0.37 23.93 -63.79
N SER A 190 0.56 23.49 -64.62
CA SER A 190 0.82 22.21 -65.29
C SER A 190 2.25 22.31 -65.89
N PRO A 191 2.84 21.20 -66.37
CA PRO A 191 4.28 20.99 -66.45
C PRO A 191 4.82 21.34 -67.84
N ASP A 192 6.13 21.58 -67.97
CA ASP A 192 6.86 21.01 -69.11
C ASP A 192 8.39 21.04 -68.97
N SER A 193 8.98 20.00 -69.56
CA SER A 193 10.25 19.96 -70.29
C SER A 193 11.57 19.71 -69.54
N LEU A 194 12.04 18.49 -69.78
CA LEU A 194 13.39 17.93 -69.68
C LEU A 194 14.42 18.66 -70.55
N ARG A 195 15.70 18.69 -70.11
CA ARG A 195 16.91 18.37 -70.92
C ARG A 195 18.19 18.43 -70.07
N GLU A 196 18.90 17.30 -69.97
CA GLU A 196 20.22 17.00 -70.59
C GLU A 196 21.43 17.65 -69.87
N ALA A 197 22.24 16.83 -69.19
CA ALA A 197 23.61 16.41 -69.59
C ALA A 197 24.67 17.42 -69.08
N SER A 198 25.89 17.09 -68.67
CA SER A 198 26.79 15.96 -68.94
C SER A 198 27.99 15.96 -67.96
N SER A 199 28.63 14.79 -67.84
CA SER A 199 30.10 14.56 -67.84
C SER A 199 31.04 15.03 -66.71
N GLY A 200 31.91 14.09 -66.26
CA GLY A 200 33.28 14.34 -65.77
C GLY A 200 33.56 13.80 -64.35
N GLN A 201 33.80 12.50 -64.12
CA GLN A 201 35.09 11.78 -64.13
C GLN A 201 36.14 12.27 -63.11
N GLY A 202 36.52 11.38 -62.16
CA GLY A 202 37.71 11.52 -61.31
C GLY A 202 37.68 10.70 -60.02
N GLY A 203 38.26 9.49 -60.01
CA GLY A 203 38.68 8.78 -58.79
C GLY A 203 40.13 9.14 -58.42
N PRO A 204 40.58 8.92 -57.17
CA PRO A 204 41.22 7.63 -56.85
C PRO A 204 40.90 7.02 -55.46
N GLN A 205 41.22 5.74 -55.33
CA GLN A 205 40.91 4.75 -54.27
C GLN A 205 41.73 4.85 -52.96
N ALA A 206 41.22 4.09 -51.95
CA ALA A 206 41.79 3.53 -50.70
C ALA A 206 41.31 4.26 -49.42
N THR A 207 40.69 3.66 -48.40
CA THR A 207 40.66 2.26 -47.88
C THR A 207 39.37 2.04 -47.01
N PRO A 208 39.07 0.84 -46.50
CA PRO A 208 37.71 0.28 -46.49
C PRO A 208 36.83 0.66 -45.29
N ALA A 209 35.54 0.78 -45.59
CA ALA A 209 34.43 0.67 -44.66
C ALA A 209 34.19 -0.81 -44.28
N GLN A 210 34.03 -1.09 -42.98
CA GLN A 210 33.29 -2.21 -42.36
C GLN A 210 33.43 -2.04 -40.83
N ALA A 211 32.41 -2.14 -39.98
CA ALA A 211 31.23 -3.01 -39.98
C ALA A 211 29.97 -2.20 -39.63
N ALA A 212 28.93 -2.22 -40.46
CA ALA A 212 27.87 -3.23 -40.49
C ALA A 212 27.15 -3.35 -39.13
N ALA A 213 25.99 -2.70 -39.04
CA ALA A 213 24.99 -2.98 -38.00
C ALA A 213 24.70 -4.48 -38.00
N SER A 214 25.09 -5.17 -36.93
CA SER A 214 24.84 -6.59 -36.76
C SER A 214 23.33 -6.85 -36.80
N GLN A 215 22.88 -7.74 -37.68
CA GLN A 215 21.47 -8.13 -37.79
C GLN A 215 21.07 -9.19 -36.75
N ALA A 216 22.04 -9.76 -36.03
CA ALA A 216 21.85 -10.80 -35.03
C ALA A 216 22.52 -10.43 -33.69
N PRO A 217 22.08 -11.01 -32.56
CA PRO A 217 22.76 -10.84 -31.29
C PRO A 217 24.19 -11.37 -31.38
N ASP A 218 25.17 -10.51 -31.13
CA ASP A 218 26.61 -10.82 -31.20
C ASP A 218 27.34 -10.44 -29.90
N ASP A 219 28.64 -10.71 -29.82
CA ASP A 219 29.45 -10.41 -28.63
C ASP A 219 29.57 -8.90 -28.35
N ASN A 220 29.40 -8.05 -29.36
CA ASN A 220 29.38 -6.59 -29.19
C ASN A 220 28.09 -6.15 -28.50
N PHE A 221 26.95 -6.74 -28.88
CA PHE A 221 25.69 -6.58 -28.17
C PHE A 221 25.79 -7.09 -26.73
N ALA A 222 26.38 -8.27 -26.51
CA ALA A 222 26.53 -8.82 -25.16
C ALA A 222 27.32 -7.87 -24.25
N LYS A 223 28.43 -7.31 -24.74
CA LYS A 223 29.22 -6.28 -24.03
C LYS A 223 28.44 -5.00 -23.77
N ALA A 224 27.63 -4.55 -24.73
CA ALA A 224 26.80 -3.36 -24.58
C ALA A 224 25.68 -3.52 -23.51
N VAL A 225 25.29 -4.76 -23.20
CA VAL A 225 24.29 -5.08 -22.17
C VAL A 225 24.95 -5.45 -20.81
N GLY A 226 26.28 -5.51 -20.75
CA GLY A 226 27.03 -5.78 -19.52
C GLY A 226 27.44 -7.25 -19.31
N ALA A 227 27.43 -8.06 -20.39
CA ALA A 227 27.98 -9.42 -20.40
C ALA A 227 29.29 -9.49 -21.19
N ASN A 228 30.15 -10.47 -20.88
CA ASN A 228 31.48 -10.56 -21.52
C ASN A 228 31.44 -11.15 -22.94
N SER A 229 30.46 -12.01 -23.21
CA SER A 229 30.22 -12.69 -24.49
C SER A 229 28.74 -13.08 -24.63
N LEU A 230 28.31 -13.49 -25.84
CA LEU A 230 26.97 -14.00 -26.08
C LEU A 230 26.66 -15.24 -25.22
N GLU A 231 27.65 -16.11 -25.00
CA GLU A 231 27.49 -17.28 -24.14
C GLU A 231 27.36 -16.92 -22.65
N ASP A 232 28.11 -15.91 -22.19
CA ASP A 232 27.96 -15.35 -20.83
C ASP A 232 26.57 -14.72 -20.65
N LEU A 233 26.08 -13.99 -21.66
CA LEU A 233 24.74 -13.41 -21.65
C LEU A 233 23.66 -14.48 -21.60
N LYS A 234 23.76 -15.54 -22.43
CA LYS A 234 22.85 -16.69 -22.41
C LYS A 234 22.82 -17.38 -21.05
N THR A 235 23.99 -17.58 -20.46
CA THR A 235 24.13 -18.26 -19.14
C THR A 235 23.53 -17.41 -18.02
N LYS A 236 23.79 -16.09 -18.02
CA LYS A 236 23.19 -15.16 -17.05
C LYS A 236 21.68 -15.11 -17.17
N ILE A 237 21.15 -14.92 -18.38
CA ILE A 237 19.70 -14.87 -18.63
C ILE A 237 19.04 -16.20 -18.22
N LYS A 238 19.66 -17.34 -18.56
CA LYS A 238 19.16 -18.64 -18.13
C LYS A 238 19.12 -18.75 -16.59
N THR A 239 20.18 -18.33 -15.92
CA THR A 239 20.26 -18.34 -14.45
C THR A 239 19.21 -17.43 -13.82
N ASP A 240 19.03 -16.22 -14.35
CA ASP A 240 18.06 -15.25 -13.85
C ASP A 240 16.63 -15.76 -14.04
N LEU A 241 16.32 -16.28 -15.22
CA LEU A 241 15.02 -16.88 -15.49
C LEU A 241 14.77 -18.11 -14.60
N GLU A 242 15.78 -18.97 -14.38
CA GLU A 242 15.65 -20.12 -13.49
C GLU A 242 15.40 -19.69 -12.04
N ASN A 243 16.05 -18.62 -11.59
CA ASN A 243 15.82 -18.04 -10.27
C ASN A 243 14.43 -17.42 -10.15
N GLU A 244 13.97 -16.69 -11.17
CA GLU A 244 12.62 -16.13 -11.24
C GLU A 244 11.56 -17.24 -11.24
N ALA A 245 11.76 -18.30 -12.03
CA ALA A 245 10.87 -19.45 -12.06
C ALA A 245 10.82 -20.20 -10.72
N LYS A 246 11.97 -20.37 -10.05
CA LYS A 246 12.02 -20.95 -8.69
C LYS A 246 11.30 -20.07 -7.68
N TYR A 247 11.51 -18.76 -7.74
CA TYR A 247 10.87 -17.80 -6.85
C TYR A 247 9.35 -17.80 -7.03
N ASN A 248 8.86 -17.68 -8.27
CA ASN A 248 7.44 -17.71 -8.59
C ASN A 248 6.79 -19.03 -8.18
N ASN A 249 7.46 -20.16 -8.42
CA ASN A 249 6.98 -21.47 -7.99
C ASN A 249 6.84 -21.58 -6.46
N GLU A 250 7.77 -20.99 -5.71
CA GLU A 250 7.70 -20.95 -4.26
C GLU A 250 6.57 -20.02 -3.78
N LEU A 251 6.35 -18.88 -4.44
CA LEU A 251 5.21 -18.00 -4.16
C LEU A 251 3.87 -18.70 -4.43
N ASP A 252 3.74 -19.39 -5.56
CA ASP A 252 2.52 -20.15 -5.90
C ASP A 252 2.25 -21.25 -4.86
N TYR A 253 3.31 -21.92 -4.37
CA TYR A 253 3.20 -22.93 -3.32
C TYR A 253 2.79 -22.32 -1.97
N GLU A 254 3.39 -21.18 -1.59
CA GLU A 254 3.01 -20.43 -0.40
C GLU A 254 1.55 -19.99 -0.45
N GLU A 255 1.10 -19.43 -1.58
CA GLU A 255 -0.27 -19.01 -1.78
C GLU A 255 -1.24 -20.19 -1.66
N ALA A 256 -0.91 -21.34 -2.27
CA ALA A 256 -1.73 -22.53 -2.18
C ALA A 256 -1.88 -23.04 -0.73
N ILE A 257 -0.81 -23.00 0.08
CA ILE A 257 -0.89 -23.31 1.52
C ILE A 257 -1.80 -22.33 2.24
N LEU A 258 -1.65 -21.03 2.01
CA LEU A 258 -2.48 -20.01 2.65
C LEU A 258 -3.96 -20.16 2.28
N GLN A 259 -4.27 -20.53 1.04
CA GLN A 259 -5.63 -20.83 0.61
C GLN A 259 -6.22 -22.05 1.31
N GLU A 260 -5.44 -23.09 1.57
CA GLU A 260 -5.93 -24.23 2.37
C GLU A 260 -6.13 -23.85 3.84
N VAL A 261 -5.22 -23.04 4.41
CA VAL A 261 -5.37 -22.48 5.77
C VAL A 261 -6.65 -21.64 5.87
N GLU A 262 -6.96 -20.85 4.84
CA GLU A 262 -8.19 -20.05 4.76
C GLU A 262 -9.44 -20.93 4.84
N LYS A 263 -9.48 -22.05 4.12
CA LYS A 263 -10.62 -22.98 4.08
C LYS A 263 -10.88 -23.67 5.42
N ILE A 264 -9.83 -24.00 6.17
CA ILE A 264 -9.95 -24.66 7.47
C ILE A 264 -10.15 -23.68 8.63
N THR A 265 -10.06 -22.37 8.36
CA THR A 265 -10.17 -21.33 9.39
C THR A 265 -11.60 -20.82 9.47
N THR A 266 -12.24 -21.03 10.62
CA THR A 266 -13.55 -20.44 10.92
C THR A 266 -13.36 -19.23 11.83
N VAL A 267 -13.81 -18.07 11.35
CA VAL A 267 -13.73 -16.80 12.08
C VAL A 267 -14.86 -15.86 11.66
N ASP A 268 -15.43 -15.17 12.63
CA ASP A 268 -16.35 -14.06 12.41
C ASP A 268 -15.55 -12.76 12.26
N ILE A 269 -15.36 -12.29 11.04
CA ILE A 269 -14.41 -11.22 10.72
C ILE A 269 -15.04 -9.84 10.97
N PRO A 270 -14.44 -9.02 11.84
CA PRO A 270 -14.89 -7.65 12.04
C PRO A 270 -14.64 -6.74 10.83
N ASP A 271 -15.59 -5.85 10.55
CA ASP A 271 -15.48 -4.88 9.44
C ASP A 271 -14.26 -3.97 9.54
N ILE A 272 -13.78 -3.71 10.75
CA ILE A 272 -12.57 -2.89 10.97
C ILE A 272 -11.31 -3.57 10.42
N LEU A 273 -11.18 -4.90 10.58
CA LEU A 273 -10.02 -5.64 10.06
C LEU A 273 -10.03 -5.67 8.53
N VAL A 274 -11.22 -5.81 7.93
CA VAL A 274 -11.39 -5.73 6.48
C VAL A 274 -11.05 -4.34 5.96
N SER A 275 -11.49 -3.29 6.66
CA SER A 275 -11.24 -1.89 6.27
C SER A 275 -9.75 -1.53 6.36
N ASP A 276 -9.05 -2.05 7.35
CA ASP A 276 -7.61 -1.87 7.51
C ASP A 276 -6.83 -2.58 6.38
N GLU A 277 -7.19 -3.81 6.05
CA GLU A 277 -6.62 -4.54 4.91
C GLU A 277 -6.88 -3.83 3.58
N LEU A 278 -8.10 -3.34 3.34
CA LEU A 278 -8.41 -2.54 2.15
C LEU A 278 -7.55 -1.27 2.07
N SER A 279 -7.26 -0.65 3.22
CA SER A 279 -6.41 0.54 3.29
C SER A 279 -4.95 0.19 2.97
N ARG A 280 -4.45 -0.97 3.42
CA ARG A 280 -3.13 -1.50 3.04
C ARG A 280 -3.03 -1.80 1.55
N MET A 281 -4.04 -2.47 0.98
CA MET A 281 -4.11 -2.76 -0.45
C MET A 281 -4.13 -1.47 -1.28
N MET A 282 -4.90 -0.46 -0.85
CA MET A 282 -4.95 0.85 -1.49
C MET A 282 -3.59 1.57 -1.43
N LEU A 283 -2.91 1.56 -0.28
CA LEU A 283 -1.58 2.14 -0.13
C LEU A 283 -0.55 1.42 -1.00
N SER A 284 -0.66 0.10 -1.15
CA SER A 284 0.16 -0.68 -2.07
C SER A 284 -0.05 -0.23 -3.52
N LEU A 285 -1.31 -0.11 -3.96
CA LEU A 285 -1.62 0.40 -5.30
C LEU A 285 -1.10 1.83 -5.49
N GLN A 286 -1.31 2.71 -4.52
CA GLN A 286 -0.85 4.09 -4.57
C GLN A 286 0.66 4.17 -4.81
N ARG A 287 1.46 3.39 -4.06
CA ARG A 287 2.92 3.31 -4.24
C ARG A 287 3.27 2.85 -5.65
N ASN A 288 2.68 1.75 -6.12
CA ASN A 288 2.91 1.23 -7.47
C ASN A 288 2.56 2.23 -8.59
N VAL A 289 1.54 3.06 -8.39
CA VAL A 289 1.12 4.11 -9.35
C VAL A 289 2.05 5.32 -9.27
N THR A 290 2.43 5.74 -8.06
CA THR A 290 3.36 6.87 -7.85
C THR A 290 4.76 6.55 -8.36
N ASP A 291 5.23 5.31 -8.24
CA ASP A 291 6.53 4.87 -8.78
C ASP A 291 6.59 4.96 -10.31
N ARG A 292 5.42 4.94 -10.97
CA ARG A 292 5.28 5.15 -12.42
C ARG A 292 5.10 6.63 -12.78
N GLY A 293 5.19 7.54 -11.80
CA GLY A 293 5.03 8.98 -11.97
C GLY A 293 3.57 9.43 -12.13
N LEU A 294 2.59 8.59 -11.77
CA LEU A 294 1.16 8.90 -11.89
C LEU A 294 0.55 9.21 -10.52
N LEU A 295 -0.51 10.02 -10.51
CA LEU A 295 -1.33 10.23 -9.32
C LEU A 295 -2.46 9.19 -9.26
N LEU A 296 -2.73 8.65 -8.07
CA LEU A 296 -3.77 7.63 -7.86
C LEU A 296 -5.14 8.09 -8.39
N ASP A 297 -5.52 9.33 -8.11
CA ASP A 297 -6.83 9.85 -8.54
C ASP A 297 -6.95 9.95 -10.06
N GLU A 298 -5.86 10.28 -10.75
CA GLU A 298 -5.83 10.31 -12.21
C GLU A 298 -5.87 8.90 -12.81
N TYR A 299 -5.13 7.97 -12.21
CA TYR A 299 -5.18 6.54 -12.56
C TYR A 299 -6.59 5.97 -12.43
N LEU A 300 -7.26 6.22 -11.31
CA LEU A 300 -8.63 5.73 -11.08
C LEU A 300 -9.62 6.36 -12.05
N LYS A 301 -9.50 7.67 -12.34
CA LYS A 301 -10.32 8.36 -13.35
C LYS A 301 -10.13 7.77 -14.74
N SER A 302 -8.89 7.46 -15.13
CA SER A 302 -8.59 6.83 -16.44
C SER A 302 -9.28 5.47 -16.62
N GLN A 303 -9.55 4.77 -15.51
CA GLN A 303 -10.25 3.48 -15.49
C GLN A 303 -11.76 3.61 -15.24
N GLY A 304 -12.27 4.84 -15.07
CA GLY A 304 -13.66 5.09 -14.71
C GLY A 304 -14.04 4.56 -13.32
N LYS A 305 -13.07 4.37 -12.43
CA LYS A 305 -13.29 3.85 -11.07
C LYS A 305 -13.14 4.96 -10.02
N THR A 306 -13.80 4.78 -8.88
CA THR A 306 -13.59 5.58 -7.67
C THR A 306 -12.89 4.74 -6.61
N GLN A 307 -12.25 5.39 -5.63
CA GLN A 307 -11.64 4.68 -4.50
C GLN A 307 -12.66 3.81 -3.76
N GLU A 308 -13.91 4.27 -3.63
CA GLU A 308 -15.00 3.52 -2.99
C GLU A 308 -15.42 2.30 -3.81
N SER A 309 -15.57 2.45 -5.13
CA SER A 309 -15.87 1.34 -6.04
C SER A 309 -14.78 0.27 -5.98
N LEU A 310 -13.51 0.69 -6.01
CA LEU A 310 -12.38 -0.24 -5.92
C LEU A 310 -12.31 -0.96 -4.56
N LYS A 311 -12.58 -0.25 -3.46
CA LYS A 311 -12.68 -0.86 -2.12
C LYS A 311 -13.79 -1.91 -2.06
N ASN A 312 -14.94 -1.66 -2.68
CA ASN A 312 -16.03 -2.63 -2.74
C ASN A 312 -15.68 -3.86 -3.59
N GLU A 313 -14.98 -3.67 -4.71
CA GLU A 313 -14.48 -4.76 -5.56
C GLU A 313 -13.44 -5.63 -4.84
N TRP A 314 -12.55 -5.01 -4.07
CA TRP A 314 -11.50 -5.71 -3.32
C TRP A 314 -11.97 -6.29 -2.00
N ARG A 315 -13.16 -5.91 -1.51
CA ARG A 315 -13.66 -6.36 -0.22
C ARG A 315 -13.65 -7.89 -0.04
N PRO A 316 -14.11 -8.71 -1.01
CA PRO A 316 -14.04 -10.17 -0.88
C PRO A 316 -12.61 -10.69 -0.79
N GLN A 317 -11.66 -10.04 -1.48
CA GLN A 317 -10.24 -10.40 -1.41
C GLN A 317 -9.64 -9.99 -0.06
N ALA A 318 -9.98 -8.81 0.46
CA ALA A 318 -9.55 -8.36 1.77
C ALA A 318 -10.08 -9.27 2.90
N GLU A 319 -11.33 -9.73 2.80
CA GLU A 319 -11.91 -10.70 3.74
C GLU A 319 -11.13 -12.02 3.75
N LYS A 320 -10.71 -12.51 2.58
CA LYS A 320 -9.83 -13.70 2.47
C LYS A 320 -8.45 -13.44 3.08
N ASN A 321 -7.81 -12.33 2.75
CA ASN A 321 -6.48 -11.98 3.28
C ASN A 321 -6.50 -11.89 4.81
N VAL A 322 -7.52 -11.26 5.39
CA VAL A 322 -7.69 -11.17 6.85
C VAL A 322 -7.92 -12.56 7.45
N ARG A 323 -8.72 -13.42 6.80
CA ARG A 323 -8.93 -14.80 7.26
C ARG A 323 -7.62 -15.60 7.26
N MET A 324 -6.83 -15.50 6.20
CA MET A 324 -5.52 -16.13 6.08
C MET A 324 -4.57 -15.66 7.18
N GLU A 325 -4.49 -14.34 7.40
CA GLU A 325 -3.63 -13.74 8.42
C GLU A 325 -4.02 -14.19 9.83
N LEU A 326 -5.31 -14.19 10.15
CA LEU A 326 -5.82 -14.65 11.43
C LEU A 326 -5.60 -16.15 11.64
N GLY A 327 -5.86 -16.97 10.62
CA GLY A 327 -5.59 -18.41 10.65
C GLY A 327 -4.11 -18.71 10.90
N LEU A 328 -3.21 -18.04 10.17
CA LEU A 328 -1.77 -18.17 10.37
C LEU A 328 -1.35 -17.71 11.77
N SER A 329 -1.92 -16.62 12.29
CA SER A 329 -1.65 -16.16 13.65
C SER A 329 -2.08 -17.17 14.72
N GLU A 330 -3.17 -17.92 14.50
CA GLU A 330 -3.57 -18.97 15.44
C GLU A 330 -2.71 -20.22 15.34
N VAL A 331 -2.30 -20.63 14.13
CA VAL A 331 -1.31 -21.71 13.98
C VAL A 331 -0.01 -21.33 14.69
N ALA A 332 0.45 -20.08 14.55
CA ALA A 332 1.62 -19.58 15.24
C ALA A 332 1.49 -19.70 16.77
N ARG A 333 0.29 -19.44 17.31
CA ARG A 333 0.00 -19.59 18.75
C ARG A 333 -0.01 -21.06 19.17
N ALA A 334 -0.68 -21.93 18.41
CA ALA A 334 -0.76 -23.37 18.69
C ALA A 334 0.62 -24.03 18.70
N GLU A 335 1.49 -23.66 17.77
CA GLU A 335 2.86 -24.17 17.65
C GLU A 335 3.89 -23.35 18.47
N ASN A 336 3.43 -22.36 19.25
CA ASN A 336 4.28 -21.48 20.08
C ASN A 336 5.41 -20.80 19.29
N VAL A 337 5.15 -20.41 18.05
CA VAL A 337 6.10 -19.71 17.19
C VAL A 337 6.31 -18.29 17.71
N ASN A 338 7.45 -18.08 18.35
CA ASN A 338 7.89 -16.78 18.84
C ASN A 338 9.19 -16.35 18.12
N ILE A 339 9.34 -15.04 17.97
CA ILE A 339 10.56 -14.40 17.46
C ILE A 339 11.27 -13.77 18.64
N THR A 340 12.46 -14.27 18.91
CA THR A 340 13.32 -13.77 19.99
C THR A 340 13.87 -12.39 19.64
N ASP A 341 14.30 -11.63 20.65
CA ASP A 341 14.93 -10.34 20.42
C ASP A 341 16.25 -10.44 19.64
N GLN A 342 16.95 -11.58 19.78
CA GLN A 342 18.17 -11.87 19.03
C GLN A 342 17.88 -12.07 17.53
N GLU A 343 16.88 -12.88 17.19
CA GLU A 343 16.44 -13.07 15.80
C GLU A 343 15.98 -11.76 15.18
N LEU A 344 15.22 -10.95 15.94
CA LEU A 344 14.78 -9.64 15.50
C LEU A 344 15.97 -8.69 15.22
N GLN A 345 16.95 -8.67 16.13
CA GLN A 345 18.12 -7.80 15.97
C GLN A 345 18.98 -8.24 14.78
N ALA A 346 19.15 -9.54 14.57
CA ALA A 346 19.85 -10.08 13.42
C ALA A 346 19.20 -9.66 12.09
N GLU A 347 17.87 -9.56 12.04
CA GLU A 347 17.17 -9.07 10.85
C GLU A 347 17.37 -7.56 10.65
N ILE A 348 17.32 -6.77 11.73
CA ILE A 348 17.59 -5.33 11.70
C ILE A 348 19.02 -5.04 11.23
N ASP A 349 19.99 -5.91 11.59
CA ASP A 349 21.38 -5.74 11.21
C ASP A 349 21.67 -6.01 9.72
N LYS A 350 20.80 -6.74 9.03
CA LYS A 350 20.86 -6.92 7.57
C LYS A 350 20.47 -5.65 6.80
N ILE A 351 19.80 -4.70 7.45
CA ILE A 351 19.36 -3.45 6.81
C ILE A 351 20.58 -2.56 6.60
N GLN A 352 20.93 -2.32 5.33
CA GLN A 352 22.08 -1.48 4.96
C GLN A 352 21.79 0.02 5.06
N ASP A 353 20.53 0.44 4.87
CA ASP A 353 20.14 1.86 4.95
C ASP A 353 20.06 2.31 6.43
N ASN A 354 21.03 3.13 6.84
CA ASN A 354 21.12 3.69 8.19
C ASN A 354 19.87 4.52 8.58
N ARG A 355 19.20 5.17 7.63
CA ARG A 355 17.97 5.95 7.90
C ARG A 355 16.79 5.04 8.20
N VAL A 356 16.72 3.87 7.56
CA VAL A 356 15.70 2.86 7.85
C VAL A 356 16.05 2.15 9.16
N LYS A 357 17.33 1.84 9.38
CA LYS A 357 17.82 1.21 10.61
C LYS A 357 17.50 2.04 11.85
N SER A 358 17.60 3.37 11.78
CA SER A 358 17.29 4.27 12.91
C SER A 358 15.81 4.27 13.32
N GLN A 359 14.89 3.90 12.42
CA GLN A 359 13.46 3.78 12.74
C GLN A 359 13.19 2.65 13.75
N PHE A 360 14.03 1.59 13.73
CA PHE A 360 13.93 0.45 14.65
C PHE A 360 14.45 0.73 16.06
N ASN A 361 14.84 1.97 16.36
CA ASN A 361 15.04 2.43 17.74
C ASN A 361 13.70 2.60 18.48
N SER A 362 12.62 2.84 17.75
CA SER A 362 11.27 2.94 18.30
C SER A 362 10.65 1.56 18.50
N GLN A 363 9.78 1.40 19.51
CA GLN A 363 9.14 0.11 19.80
C GLN A 363 8.19 -0.35 18.69
N GLU A 364 7.48 0.58 18.06
CA GLU A 364 6.44 0.26 17.07
C GLU A 364 6.98 -0.44 15.80
N PRO A 365 8.00 0.08 15.09
CA PRO A 365 8.57 -0.63 13.93
C PRO A 365 9.15 -2.01 14.28
N ARG A 366 9.71 -2.17 15.49
CA ARG A 366 10.20 -3.46 15.99
C ARG A 366 9.06 -4.46 16.16
N LEU A 367 7.90 -4.02 16.66
CA LEU A 367 6.72 -4.87 16.81
C LEU A 367 6.18 -5.31 15.44
N HIS A 368 6.12 -4.41 14.46
CA HIS A 368 5.69 -4.73 13.11
C HIS A 368 6.63 -5.74 12.44
N LEU A 369 7.95 -5.53 12.54
CA LEU A 369 8.92 -6.49 12.00
C LEU A 369 8.84 -7.85 12.70
N ARG A 370 8.70 -7.85 14.04
CA ARG A 370 8.51 -9.11 14.79
C ARG A 370 7.26 -9.86 14.34
N HIS A 371 6.16 -9.14 14.07
CA HIS A 371 4.94 -9.71 13.55
C HIS A 371 5.15 -10.36 12.18
N ALA A 372 5.77 -9.64 11.24
CA ALA A 372 6.07 -10.13 9.91
C ALA A 372 6.98 -11.37 9.96
N LEU A 373 8.06 -11.33 10.75
CA LEU A 373 8.96 -12.47 10.93
C LEU A 373 8.27 -13.69 11.51
N ARG A 374 7.35 -13.48 12.47
CA ARG A 374 6.54 -14.58 13.03
C ARG A 374 5.67 -15.21 11.96
N GLN A 375 5.02 -14.42 11.10
CA GLN A 375 4.22 -14.92 9.99
C GLN A 375 5.07 -15.75 9.02
N THR A 376 6.21 -15.22 8.58
CA THR A 376 7.14 -15.95 7.69
C THR A 376 7.64 -17.25 8.33
N LYS A 377 8.02 -17.23 9.61
CA LYS A 377 8.46 -18.43 10.34
C LYS A 377 7.35 -19.46 10.47
N THR A 378 6.12 -19.02 10.70
CA THR A 378 4.94 -19.90 10.78
C THR A 378 4.62 -20.52 9.41
N LEU A 379 4.69 -19.74 8.34
CA LEU A 379 4.50 -20.25 6.98
C LEU A 379 5.57 -21.28 6.62
N ASN A 380 6.84 -21.02 6.95
CA ASN A 380 7.92 -21.99 6.75
C ASN A 380 7.74 -23.27 7.56
N LEU A 381 7.20 -23.18 8.78
CA LEU A 381 6.82 -24.35 9.58
C LEU A 381 5.66 -25.11 8.92
N LEU A 382 4.66 -24.42 8.39
CA LEU A 382 3.57 -25.08 7.66
C LEU A 382 4.09 -25.83 6.43
N LYS A 383 5.03 -25.24 5.66
CA LYS A 383 5.65 -25.91 4.51
C LYS A 383 6.32 -27.24 4.85
N THR A 384 6.87 -27.39 6.06
CA THR A 384 7.51 -28.64 6.49
C THR A 384 6.51 -29.68 7.02
N LEU A 385 5.31 -29.25 7.42
CA LEU A 385 4.24 -30.12 7.91
C LEU A 385 3.31 -30.61 6.79
N VAL A 386 3.10 -29.79 5.76
CA VAL A 386 2.27 -30.10 4.59
C VAL A 386 2.97 -31.17 3.73
N LYS A 387 2.20 -32.14 3.24
CA LYS A 387 2.69 -33.29 2.43
C LYS A 387 2.27 -33.23 0.97
#